data_AF-A0A832B6A4-F1
#
_entry.id   AF-A0A832B6A4-F1
#
_cell.length_a   1.000
_cell.length_b   1.000
_cell.length_c   1.000
_cell.angle_alpha   90.00
_cell.angle_beta   90.00
_cell.angle_gamma   90.00
#
_symmetry.space_group_name_H-M   'P 1'
#
loop_
_entity.id
_entity.type
_entity.pdbx_description
1 polymer ?
#
loop_
_entity_poly.entity_id
_entity_poly.type
_entity_poly.pdbx_seq_one_letter_code
_entity_poly.pdbx_strand_id
1 'polypeptide(L)' 'PPGRKMGHAGAIVSGSKGTAAAKMAALAKAGVTVAHNPTEAAEAMVEIVRDLA' A
#
# COMPACT_ATOMS: atom_id res chain seq x y z
N PRO A 1 -2.54 -0.55 14.99
CA PRO A 1 -3.59 -1.21 15.80
C PRO A 1 -4.96 -0.57 15.54
N PRO A 2 -6.06 -1.34 15.53
CA PRO A 2 -7.41 -0.79 15.44
C PRO A 2 -7.61 0.32 16.49
N GLY A 3 -8.17 1.46 16.07
CA GLY A 3 -8.41 2.60 16.97
C GLY A 3 -7.20 3.47 17.33
N ARG A 4 -6.00 3.21 16.80
CA ARG A 4 -4.83 4.09 17.00
C ARG A 4 -4.80 5.18 15.92
N LYS A 5 -4.80 6.46 16.33
CA LYS A 5 -4.44 7.57 15.43
C LYS A 5 -2.95 7.41 15.07
N MET A 6 -2.67 7.09 13.81
CA MET A 6 -1.32 7.16 13.26
C MET A 6 -1.03 8.64 12.94
N GLY A 7 0.24 9.07 12.94
CA GLY A 7 0.62 10.49 13.02
C GLY A 7 -0.15 11.50 12.14
N HIS A 8 -0.46 11.15 10.88
CA HIS A 8 -1.27 12.01 10.00
C HIS A 8 -2.76 11.98 10.38
N ALA A 9 -3.42 13.14 10.43
CA ALA A 9 -4.82 13.25 10.89
C ALA A 9 -5.80 12.31 10.17
N GLY A 10 -5.58 12.04 8.87
CA GLY A 10 -6.39 11.12 8.07
C GLY A 10 -6.01 9.63 8.17
N ALA A 11 -4.95 9.28 8.89
CA ALA A 11 -4.48 7.89 9.02
C ALA A 11 -5.27 7.14 10.11
N ILE A 12 -6.55 6.90 9.81
CA ILE A 12 -7.52 6.27 10.70
C ILE A 12 -8.10 5.02 10.03
N VAL A 13 -8.16 3.93 10.78
CA VAL A 13 -8.93 2.72 10.43
C VAL A 13 -10.22 2.76 11.24
N SER A 14 -11.39 2.76 10.57
CA SER A 14 -12.70 2.80 11.22
C SER A 14 -13.43 1.46 11.01
N GLY A 15 -13.58 0.70 12.09
CA GLY A 15 -14.10 -0.67 12.02
C GLY A 15 -13.27 -1.54 11.08
N SER A 16 -13.93 -2.16 10.10
CA SER A 16 -13.28 -2.96 9.04
C SER A 16 -12.87 -2.16 7.80
N LYS A 17 -13.14 -0.85 7.77
CA LYS A 17 -12.90 0.02 6.60
C LYS A 17 -11.62 0.84 6.74
N GLY A 18 -10.99 1.13 5.61
CA GLY A 18 -9.78 1.95 5.56
C GLY A 18 -8.49 1.22 5.96
N THR A 19 -8.54 -0.11 6.13
CA THR A 19 -7.35 -0.91 6.44
C THR A 19 -6.35 -0.89 5.28
N ALA A 20 -5.06 -0.98 5.59
CA ALA A 20 -4.02 -1.11 4.58
C ALA A 20 -4.25 -2.34 3.70
N ALA A 21 -4.60 -3.48 4.30
CA ALA A 21 -4.89 -4.73 3.59
C ALA A 21 -6.02 -4.59 2.55
N ALA A 22 -7.13 -3.93 2.91
CA ALA A 22 -8.23 -3.73 1.97
C ALA A 22 -7.82 -2.84 0.78
N LYS A 23 -7.00 -1.81 1.02
CA LYS A 23 -6.47 -0.94 -0.05
C LYS A 23 -5.50 -1.69 -0.95
N MET A 24 -4.57 -2.45 -0.37
CA MET A 24 -3.62 -3.28 -1.12
C MET A 24 -4.35 -4.28 -2.03
N ALA A 25 -5.36 -4.98 -1.51
CA ALA A 25 -6.15 -5.92 -2.32
C ALA A 25 -6.91 -5.24 -3.46
N ALA A 26 -7.48 -4.05 -3.22
CA ALA A 26 -8.17 -3.29 -4.25
C ALA A 26 -7.22 -2.80 -5.36
N LEU A 27 -6.02 -2.33 -5.00
CA LEU A 27 -4.99 -1.91 -5.95
C LEU A 27 -4.47 -3.09 -6.78
N ALA A 28 -4.18 -4.22 -6.12
CA ALA A 28 -3.75 -5.43 -6.82
C ALA A 28 -4.82 -5.93 -7.81
N LYS A 29 -6.11 -5.90 -7.42
CA LYS A 29 -7.23 -6.23 -8.33
C LYS A 29 -7.32 -5.29 -9.54
N ALA A 30 -6.87 -4.04 -9.40
CA ALA A 30 -6.81 -3.07 -10.50
C ALA A 30 -5.55 -3.22 -11.38
N GLY A 31 -4.69 -4.21 -11.12
CA GLY A 31 -3.46 -4.45 -11.88
C GLY A 31 -2.25 -3.65 -11.42
N VAL A 32 -2.32 -3.00 -10.25
CA VAL A 32 -1.19 -2.27 -9.67
C VAL A 32 -0.21 -3.26 -9.03
N THR A 33 1.09 -3.06 -9.25
CA THR A 33 2.14 -3.74 -8.47
C THR A 33 2.12 -3.23 -7.03
N VAL A 34 1.81 -4.11 -6.08
CA VAL A 34 1.71 -3.77 -4.65
C VAL A 34 2.83 -4.44 -3.87
N ALA A 35 3.67 -3.63 -3.22
CA ALA A 35 4.71 -4.08 -2.30
C ALA A 35 4.23 -4.06 -0.83
N HIS A 36 4.79 -4.91 0.02
CA HIS A 36 4.37 -5.05 1.42
C HIS A 36 5.13 -4.14 2.39
N ASN A 37 6.26 -3.59 1.96
CA ASN A 37 7.07 -2.65 2.74
C ASN A 37 7.79 -1.64 1.82
N PRO A 38 8.36 -0.55 2.38
CA PRO A 38 9.01 0.48 1.58
C PRO A 38 10.23 -0.01 0.78
N THR A 39 10.98 -1.00 1.27
CA THR A 39 12.15 -1.55 0.58
C THR A 39 11.72 -2.29 -0.68
N GLU A 40 10.77 -3.21 -0.55
CA GLU A 40 10.18 -3.92 -1.71
C GLU A 40 9.56 -2.95 -2.71
N ALA A 41 8.94 -1.85 -2.25
CA ALA A 41 8.37 -0.85 -3.14
C ALA A 41 9.44 -0.17 -4.00
N ALA A 42 10.62 0.11 -3.41
CA ALA A 42 11.74 0.69 -4.14
C ALA A 42 12.33 -0.31 -5.14
N GLU A 43 12.51 -1.57 -4.75
CA GLU A 43 12.99 -2.64 -5.63
C GLU A 43 12.03 -2.85 -6.82
N ALA A 44 10.73 -2.96 -6.57
CA ALA A 44 9.72 -3.10 -7.62
C ALA A 44 9.73 -1.93 -8.60
N MET A 45 9.92 -0.70 -8.11
CA MET A 45 10.02 0.48 -8.97
C MET A 45 11.25 0.43 -9.88
N VAL A 46 12.41 0.01 -9.35
CA VAL A 46 13.64 -0.14 -10.14
C VAL A 46 13.44 -1.15 -11.27
N GLU A 47 12.87 -2.32 -10.97
CA GLU A 47 12.61 -3.34 -11.98
C GLU A 47 11.61 -2.86 -13.05
N ILE A 48 10.49 -2.24 -12.64
CA ILE A 48 9.51 -1.68 -13.59
C ILE A 48 10.17 -0.65 -14.53
N VAL A 49 11.02 0.23 -14.00
CA VAL A 49 11.71 1.23 -14.84
C VAL A 49 12.72 0.60 -15.79
N ARG A 50 13.44 -0.45 -15.35
CA ARG A 50 14.36 -1.20 -16.20
C ARG A 50 13.64 -1.87 -17.36
N ASP A 51 12.48 -2.46 -17.10
CA ASP A 51 11.68 -3.17 -18.11
C ASP A 51 10.99 -2.24 -19.11
N LEU A 52 10.92 -0.93 -18.82
CA LEU A 52 10.38 0.09 -19.72
C LEU A 52 11.43 0.66 -20.71
N ALA A 53 12.72 0.40 -20.46
CA ALA A 53 13.84 0.88 -21.27
C ALA A 53 14.23 -0.13 -22.36
#